data_AF-A0A945AUE3-F1
#
_entry.id   AF-A0A945AUE3-F1
#
_cell.length_a   1.000
_cell.length_b   1.000
_cell.length_c   1.000
_cell.angle_alpha   90.00
_cell.angle_beta   90.00
_cell.angle_gamma   90.00
#
_symmetry.space_group_name_H-M   'P 1'
#
loop_
_entity.id
_entity.type
_entity.pdbx_description
1 polymer ?
#
loop_
_entity_poly.entity_id
_entity_poly.type
_entity_poly.pdbx_seq_one_letter_code
_entity_poly.pdbx_strand_id
1 'polypeptide(L)'
;MTPSTLLPAASTDQSRRSIDLEDEACQFGRAAIHGPDAAKSTATEISGNTKAEPRSDGKDAGENGIDWPTLIWIAGMHLAALAAPFYFSWSGLAICLVLCWVTGCLGVTLGYHRLLTHGSFVTSTPVRWFFAFVGGISGEGSAIVWVANHRKHHAFSDQDGDPHSPRDGGLWSHMLWLFPQHSAAEVDAHVNRWAPDLAKDSGVIFFHKTFLLWHFVIGGGLLATGWAIYGPQTGISWLLWGLAVRMVYVFHVTWFVNSATHIWGYRNYETTDDSRNLWWVGLLAFG
;
A
#
# COMPACT_ATOMS: atom_id res chain seq x y z
N MET A 1 -69.97 -2.46 43.47
CA MET A 1 -68.80 -2.07 44.29
C MET A 1 -67.75 -1.51 43.33
N THR A 2 -67.32 -0.29 43.60
CA THR A 2 -66.19 0.47 43.03
C THR A 2 -64.85 -0.28 43.05
N PRO A 3 -63.72 0.20 42.46
CA PRO A 3 -63.52 1.44 41.69
C PRO A 3 -62.69 1.31 40.38
N SER A 4 -62.64 2.44 39.69
CA SER A 4 -61.67 2.92 38.70
C SER A 4 -60.20 2.77 39.11
N THR A 5 -59.32 2.51 38.13
CA THR A 5 -57.94 3.03 38.09
C THR A 5 -57.42 3.14 36.65
N LEU A 6 -57.07 4.38 36.28
CA LEU A 6 -56.31 4.79 35.09
C LEU A 6 -54.86 4.31 35.17
N LEU A 7 -54.26 3.90 34.05
CA LEU A 7 -52.81 3.98 33.81
C LEU A 7 -52.52 4.30 32.32
N PRO A 8 -51.39 4.97 32.01
CA PRO A 8 -51.22 5.81 30.83
C PRO A 8 -50.57 5.09 29.64
N ALA A 9 -50.73 5.69 28.46
CA ALA A 9 -50.04 5.31 27.24
C ALA A 9 -48.52 5.39 27.41
N ALA A 10 -47.84 4.25 27.26
CA ALA A 10 -46.38 4.21 27.17
C ALA A 10 -45.96 4.47 25.72
N SER A 11 -45.28 5.60 25.50
CA SER A 11 -44.53 5.88 24.28
C SER A 11 -43.33 4.94 24.20
N THR A 12 -43.36 3.96 23.30
CA THR A 12 -42.15 3.23 22.92
C THR A 12 -41.37 4.06 21.92
N ASP A 13 -40.48 4.90 22.44
CA ASP A 13 -39.32 5.43 21.71
C ASP A 13 -38.37 4.26 21.41
N GLN A 14 -38.59 3.60 20.27
CA GLN A 14 -37.60 2.72 19.67
C GLN A 14 -36.65 3.57 18.85
N SER A 15 -35.70 4.24 19.52
CA SER A 15 -34.44 4.61 18.87
C SER A 15 -33.73 3.32 18.48
N ARG A 16 -33.91 2.91 17.22
CA ARG A 16 -33.02 1.95 16.57
C ARG A 16 -31.62 2.57 16.65
N ARG A 17 -30.78 2.07 17.57
CA ARG A 17 -29.33 2.16 17.39
C ARG A 17 -29.01 1.46 16.07
N SER A 18 -28.79 2.22 15.02
CA SER A 18 -28.02 1.75 13.88
C SER A 18 -26.68 1.33 14.44
N ILE A 19 -26.41 0.02 14.42
CA ILE A 19 -25.06 -0.48 14.53
C ILE A 19 -24.44 -0.09 13.18
N ASP A 20 -23.67 1.00 13.16
CA ASP A 20 -22.85 1.35 11.99
C ASP A 20 -21.79 0.26 11.85
N LEU A 21 -22.10 -0.74 11.01
CA LEU A 21 -21.18 -1.84 10.68
C LEU A 21 -19.90 -1.30 10.00
N GLU A 22 -19.95 -0.09 9.45
CA GLU A 22 -18.80 0.63 8.89
C GLU A 22 -17.75 0.97 9.96
N ASP A 23 -18.18 1.28 11.19
CA ASP A 23 -17.29 1.61 12.31
C ASP A 23 -16.62 0.37 12.91
N GLU A 24 -17.32 -0.78 12.92
CA GLU A 24 -16.78 -2.05 13.45
C GLU A 24 -15.70 -2.65 12.54
N ALA A 25 -15.86 -2.57 11.21
CA ALA A 25 -14.87 -3.08 10.27
C ALA A 25 -13.52 -2.35 10.41
N CYS A 26 -13.56 -1.03 10.63
CA CYS A 26 -12.37 -0.22 10.89
C CYS A 26 -11.77 -0.45 12.30
N GLN A 27 -12.58 -0.88 13.27
CA GLN A 27 -12.11 -1.22 14.62
C GLN A 27 -11.49 -2.62 14.72
N PHE A 28 -11.99 -3.61 13.97
CA PHE A 28 -11.48 -4.99 14.00
C PHE A 28 -9.99 -5.07 13.63
N GLY A 29 -9.55 -4.31 12.61
CA GLY A 29 -8.14 -4.22 12.23
C GLY A 29 -7.26 -3.47 13.25
N ARG A 30 -7.80 -2.45 13.93
CA ARG A 30 -7.06 -1.66 14.94
C ARG A 30 -6.88 -2.39 16.26
N ALA A 31 -7.90 -3.13 16.72
CA ALA A 31 -7.85 -3.92 17.95
C ALA A 31 -6.98 -5.19 17.82
N ALA A 32 -6.78 -5.69 16.59
CA ALA A 32 -5.86 -6.79 16.33
C ALA A 32 -4.38 -6.38 16.50
N ILE A 33 -4.05 -5.11 16.22
CA ILE A 33 -2.68 -4.59 16.32
C ILE A 33 -2.35 -4.07 17.73
N HIS A 34 -3.34 -3.56 18.45
CA HIS A 34 -3.17 -3.03 19.80
C HIS A 34 -4.24 -3.63 20.72
N GLY A 35 -3.80 -4.21 21.85
CA GLY A 35 -4.68 -4.83 22.84
C GLY A 35 -5.88 -3.94 23.24
N PRO A 36 -6.92 -4.53 23.87
CA PRO A 36 -8.27 -3.96 23.97
C PRO A 36 -8.37 -2.55 24.57
N ASP A 37 -7.37 -2.10 25.33
CA ASP A 37 -7.33 -0.77 25.95
C ASP A 37 -6.91 0.35 24.99
N ALA A 38 -6.21 0.03 23.90
CA ALA A 38 -5.78 1.03 22.91
C ALA A 38 -6.96 1.57 22.09
N ALA A 39 -7.94 0.71 21.77
CA ALA A 39 -9.13 1.08 21.02
C ALA A 39 -9.97 2.18 21.74
N LYS A 40 -10.01 2.15 23.07
CA LYS A 40 -10.73 3.14 23.89
C LYS A 40 -9.98 4.47 24.05
N SER A 41 -8.64 4.42 24.07
CA SER A 41 -7.80 5.62 24.15
C SER A 41 -7.88 6.47 22.88
N THR A 42 -7.97 5.84 21.71
CA THR A 42 -7.94 6.56 20.42
C THR A 42 -9.28 7.19 20.06
N ALA A 43 -10.42 6.60 20.46
CA ALA A 43 -11.75 7.17 20.21
C ALA A 43 -11.93 8.57 20.85
N THR A 44 -11.25 8.83 21.97
CA THR A 44 -11.29 10.12 22.65
C THR A 44 -10.29 11.13 22.04
N GLU A 45 -9.20 10.68 21.43
CA GLU A 45 -8.17 11.55 20.82
C GLU A 45 -8.48 12.00 19.39
N ILE A 46 -9.34 11.30 18.65
CA ILE A 46 -9.75 11.72 17.28
C ILE A 46 -10.54 13.05 17.30
N SER A 47 -11.04 13.48 18.46
CA SER A 47 -11.73 14.76 18.64
C SER A 47 -10.81 15.97 18.74
N GLY A 48 -9.48 15.80 18.74
CA GLY A 48 -8.52 16.90 18.96
C GLY A 48 -7.73 17.28 17.70
N ASN A 49 -8.15 18.36 17.03
CA ASN A 49 -7.40 19.10 15.99
C ASN A 49 -7.36 18.46 14.58
N THR A 50 -8.53 18.29 13.95
CA THR A 50 -8.67 18.04 12.51
C THR A 50 -8.45 19.32 11.70
N LYS A 51 -7.19 19.73 11.51
CA LYS A 51 -6.87 20.42 10.26
C LYS A 51 -7.09 19.40 9.13
N ALA A 52 -7.86 19.78 8.11
CA ALA A 52 -7.95 19.00 6.88
C ALA A 52 -6.51 18.67 6.43
N GLU A 53 -6.31 17.45 5.94
CA GLU A 53 -5.00 17.02 5.47
C GLU A 53 -4.50 18.02 4.41
N PRO A 54 -3.29 18.58 4.55
CA PRO A 54 -2.82 19.64 3.66
C PRO A 54 -2.45 19.12 2.26
N ARG A 55 -2.19 17.81 2.13
CA ARG A 55 -1.82 17.17 0.87
C ARG A 55 -3.01 17.10 -0.07
N SER A 56 -2.90 17.76 -1.22
CA SER A 56 -3.80 17.55 -2.36
C SER A 56 -3.43 16.26 -3.10
N ASP A 57 -4.45 15.53 -3.56
CA ASP A 57 -4.33 14.30 -4.34
C ASP A 57 -5.32 14.34 -5.52
N GLY A 58 -5.21 13.41 -6.47
CA GLY A 58 -6.06 13.40 -7.67
C GLY A 58 -5.80 14.59 -8.60
N LYS A 59 -6.87 15.23 -9.11
CA LYS A 59 -6.80 16.31 -10.11
C LYS A 59 -5.91 17.49 -9.72
N ASP A 60 -5.82 17.79 -8.42
CA ASP A 60 -5.09 18.95 -7.89
C ASP A 60 -3.67 18.59 -7.41
N ALA A 61 -3.26 17.32 -7.54
CA ALA A 61 -1.95 16.87 -7.06
C ALA A 61 -0.78 17.52 -7.83
N GLY A 62 -0.99 17.90 -9.09
CA GLY A 62 0.06 18.48 -9.94
C GLY A 62 0.44 19.93 -9.63
N GLU A 63 -0.28 20.62 -8.74
CA GLU A 63 -0.07 22.06 -8.47
C GLU A 63 1.33 22.37 -7.91
N ASN A 64 1.90 21.44 -7.15
CA ASN A 64 3.20 21.59 -6.50
C ASN A 64 4.39 21.15 -7.38
N GLY A 65 4.15 20.72 -8.63
CA GLY A 65 5.18 20.25 -9.55
C GLY A 65 5.46 18.76 -9.48
N ILE A 66 6.67 18.35 -9.91
CA ILE A 66 7.05 16.95 -10.13
C ILE A 66 8.10 16.50 -9.09
N ASP A 67 7.87 15.35 -8.46
CA ASP A 67 8.85 14.60 -7.69
C ASP A 67 9.90 13.97 -8.62
N TRP A 68 10.93 14.76 -8.93
CA TRP A 68 12.05 14.35 -9.77
C TRP A 68 12.77 13.10 -9.25
N PRO A 69 13.10 12.95 -7.95
CA PRO A 69 13.65 11.71 -7.41
C PRO A 69 12.83 10.46 -7.77
N THR A 70 11.51 10.49 -7.54
CA THR A 70 10.63 9.36 -7.86
C THR A 70 10.57 9.10 -9.36
N LEU A 71 10.44 10.16 -10.18
CA LEU A 71 10.46 10.05 -11.64
C LEU A 71 11.77 9.41 -12.15
N ILE A 72 12.93 9.90 -11.68
CA ILE A 72 14.25 9.42 -12.10
C ILE A 72 14.43 7.96 -11.69
N TRP A 73 14.02 7.59 -10.48
CA TRP A 73 14.11 6.21 -10.00
C TRP A 73 13.26 5.26 -10.86
N ILE A 74 11.99 5.59 -11.05
CA ILE A 74 11.07 4.77 -11.84
C ILE A 74 11.57 4.68 -13.29
N ALA A 75 11.88 5.80 -13.94
CA ALA A 75 12.40 5.81 -15.31
C ALA A 75 13.71 5.02 -15.42
N GLY A 76 14.63 5.18 -14.46
CA GLY A 76 15.91 4.47 -14.42
C GLY A 76 15.73 2.96 -14.34
N MET A 77 14.80 2.46 -13.50
CA MET A 77 14.50 1.03 -13.40
C MET A 77 13.89 0.48 -14.69
N HIS A 78 13.01 1.24 -15.35
CA HIS A 78 12.44 0.85 -16.66
C HIS A 78 13.52 0.80 -17.75
N LEU A 79 14.38 1.82 -17.84
CA LEU A 79 15.49 1.84 -18.80
C LEU A 79 16.48 0.69 -18.56
N ALA A 80 16.79 0.38 -17.30
CA ALA A 80 17.62 -0.76 -16.94
C ALA A 80 16.96 -2.10 -17.31
N ALA A 81 15.65 -2.24 -17.09
CA ALA A 81 14.91 -3.43 -17.49
C ALA A 81 14.93 -3.65 -19.02
N LEU A 82 14.87 -2.58 -19.82
CA LEU A 82 15.00 -2.66 -21.28
C LEU A 82 16.38 -3.17 -21.75
N ALA A 83 17.42 -3.01 -20.93
CA ALA A 83 18.75 -3.56 -21.23
C ALA A 83 18.88 -5.06 -20.90
N ALA A 84 17.98 -5.62 -20.08
CA ALA A 84 18.06 -6.99 -19.59
C ALA A 84 18.12 -8.09 -20.67
N PRO A 85 17.44 -7.98 -21.83
CA PRO A 85 17.54 -8.98 -22.91
C PRO A 85 18.96 -9.14 -23.47
N PHE A 86 19.78 -8.09 -23.48
CA PHE A 86 21.16 -8.13 -23.97
C PHE A 86 22.12 -8.85 -23.00
N TYR A 87 21.68 -9.05 -21.75
CA TYR A 87 22.42 -9.75 -20.70
C TYR A 87 21.59 -10.92 -20.16
N PHE A 88 20.86 -11.62 -21.02
CA PHE A 88 20.05 -12.76 -20.59
C PHE A 88 20.92 -13.90 -20.03
N SER A 89 20.49 -14.46 -18.90
CA SER A 89 20.98 -15.73 -18.38
C SER A 89 19.84 -16.46 -17.67
N TRP A 90 19.85 -17.79 -17.72
CA TRP A 90 18.84 -18.61 -17.04
C TRP A 90 18.86 -18.43 -15.53
N SER A 91 20.04 -18.24 -14.93
CA SER A 91 20.19 -17.97 -13.50
C SER A 91 19.65 -16.58 -13.12
N GLY A 92 19.88 -15.56 -13.94
CA GLY A 92 19.29 -14.23 -13.77
C GLY A 92 17.77 -14.27 -13.82
N LEU A 93 17.20 -14.98 -14.81
CA LEU A 93 15.75 -15.19 -14.90
C LEU A 93 15.20 -15.94 -13.67
N ALA A 94 15.86 -17.00 -13.22
CA ALA A 94 15.44 -17.75 -12.04
C ALA A 94 15.42 -16.86 -10.78
N ILE A 95 16.47 -16.05 -10.58
CA ILE A 95 16.54 -15.06 -9.49
C ILE A 95 15.40 -14.05 -9.61
N CYS A 96 15.14 -13.52 -10.81
CA CYS A 96 14.02 -12.62 -11.06
C CYS A 96 12.70 -13.23 -10.61
N LEU A 97 12.38 -14.46 -11.03
CA LEU A 97 11.12 -15.12 -10.70
C LEU A 97 10.96 -15.36 -9.19
N VAL A 98 12.02 -15.83 -8.52
CA VAL A 98 12.03 -16.02 -7.07
C VAL A 98 11.82 -14.69 -6.35
N LEU A 99 12.55 -13.65 -6.76
CA LEU A 99 12.41 -12.33 -6.14
C LEU A 99 11.05 -11.69 -6.45
N CYS A 100 10.47 -11.89 -7.64
CA CYS A 100 9.09 -11.44 -7.94
C CYS A 100 8.09 -12.06 -6.95
N TRP A 101 8.20 -13.36 -6.69
CA TRP A 101 7.32 -14.02 -5.72
C TRP A 101 7.59 -13.52 -4.30
N VAL A 102 8.85 -13.41 -3.89
CA VAL A 102 9.20 -12.91 -2.55
C VAL A 102 8.71 -11.48 -2.34
N THR A 103 9.02 -10.55 -3.23
CA THR A 103 8.69 -9.13 -3.02
C THR A 103 7.23 -8.83 -3.35
N GLY A 104 6.65 -9.44 -4.39
CA GLY A 104 5.26 -9.24 -4.76
C GLY A 104 4.29 -9.98 -3.84
N CYS A 105 4.39 -11.31 -3.73
CA CYS A 105 3.47 -12.11 -2.92
C CYS A 105 3.68 -11.89 -1.42
N LEU A 106 4.90 -12.13 -0.91
CA LEU A 106 5.14 -12.00 0.53
C LEU A 106 5.25 -10.54 0.95
N GLY A 107 5.96 -9.71 0.17
CA GLY A 107 6.19 -8.31 0.50
C GLY A 107 4.94 -7.44 0.36
N VAL A 108 4.43 -7.29 -0.86
CA VAL A 108 3.31 -6.39 -1.15
C VAL A 108 1.98 -7.01 -0.74
N THR A 109 1.58 -8.15 -1.31
CA THR A 109 0.25 -8.75 -1.09
C THR A 109 0.04 -9.21 0.36
N LEU A 110 0.96 -9.97 0.94
CA LEU A 110 0.81 -10.47 2.30
C LEU A 110 1.25 -9.44 3.35
N GLY A 111 2.39 -8.79 3.14
CA GLY A 111 2.99 -7.85 4.07
C GLY A 111 2.33 -6.47 4.08
N TYR A 112 2.50 -5.68 3.02
CA TYR A 112 2.01 -4.31 2.99
C TYR A 112 0.48 -4.24 2.99
N HIS A 113 -0.15 -5.05 2.14
CA HIS A 113 -1.58 -5.02 1.95
C HIS A 113 -2.34 -5.70 3.11
N ARG A 114 -2.19 -7.01 3.29
CA ARG A 114 -3.00 -7.75 4.28
C ARG A 114 -2.57 -7.52 5.72
N LEU A 115 -1.27 -7.59 6.02
CA LEU A 115 -0.77 -7.43 7.38
C LEU A 115 -0.77 -5.96 7.85
N LEU A 116 -0.07 -5.07 7.13
CA LEU A 116 0.18 -3.71 7.62
C LEU A 116 -0.97 -2.74 7.35
N THR A 117 -1.64 -2.83 6.19
CA THR A 117 -2.76 -1.94 5.89
C THR A 117 -4.03 -2.39 6.59
N HIS A 118 -4.44 -3.64 6.36
CA HIS A 118 -5.75 -4.14 6.78
C HIS A 118 -5.75 -4.85 8.13
N GLY A 119 -4.58 -5.22 8.66
CA GLY A 119 -4.51 -5.95 9.93
C GLY A 119 -5.26 -7.29 9.89
N SER A 120 -5.31 -7.95 8.72
CA SER A 120 -6.10 -9.16 8.50
C SER A 120 -5.64 -10.36 9.36
N PHE A 121 -4.44 -10.28 9.93
CA PHE A 121 -3.90 -11.23 10.91
C PHE A 121 -2.84 -10.55 11.78
N VAL A 122 -2.52 -11.18 12.92
CA VAL A 122 -1.55 -10.67 13.90
C VAL A 122 -0.28 -11.51 13.86
N THR A 123 0.88 -10.88 13.95
CA THR A 123 2.18 -11.55 14.00
C THR A 123 3.03 -11.01 15.15
N SER A 124 4.08 -11.74 15.52
CA SER A 124 5.13 -11.19 16.39
C SER A 124 5.85 -10.03 15.70
N THR A 125 6.45 -9.13 16.49
CA THR A 125 7.17 -7.96 15.97
C THR A 125 8.27 -8.29 14.96
N PRO A 126 9.13 -9.31 15.17
CA PRO A 126 10.16 -9.64 14.17
C PRO A 126 9.57 -10.10 12.83
N VAL A 127 8.44 -10.81 12.84
CA VAL A 127 7.76 -11.25 11.62
C VAL A 127 7.13 -10.04 10.90
N ARG A 128 6.54 -9.11 11.65
CA ARG A 128 6.03 -7.84 11.11
C ARG A 128 7.16 -7.05 10.43
N TRP A 129 8.31 -6.94 11.07
CA TRP A 129 9.49 -6.25 10.53
C TRP A 129 10.06 -6.95 9.30
N PHE A 130 10.08 -8.28 9.28
CA PHE A 130 10.46 -9.05 8.10
C PHE A 130 9.57 -8.70 6.90
N PHE A 131 8.24 -8.69 7.07
CA PHE A 131 7.33 -8.31 5.99
C PHE A 131 7.47 -6.84 5.59
N ALA A 132 7.69 -5.93 6.55
CA ALA A 132 7.95 -4.52 6.26
C ALA A 132 9.22 -4.34 5.40
N PHE A 133 10.27 -5.10 5.69
CA PHE A 133 11.51 -5.11 4.92
C PHE A 133 11.33 -5.73 3.53
N VAL A 134 10.72 -6.91 3.42
CA VAL A 134 10.49 -7.60 2.14
C VAL A 134 9.60 -6.79 1.22
N GLY A 135 8.56 -6.15 1.74
CA GLY A 135 7.77 -5.19 0.96
C GLY A 135 8.58 -3.95 0.60
N GLY A 136 9.51 -3.50 1.45
CA GLY A 136 10.34 -2.31 1.17
C GLY A 136 11.27 -2.53 -0.02
N ILE A 137 11.86 -3.71 -0.13
CA ILE A 137 12.73 -4.05 -1.25
C ILE A 137 11.96 -4.36 -2.55
N SER A 138 10.61 -4.35 -2.53
CA SER A 138 9.79 -4.38 -3.74
C SER A 138 9.99 -3.12 -4.58
N GLY A 139 10.21 -1.97 -3.93
CA GLY A 139 10.43 -0.69 -4.59
C GLY A 139 9.30 0.31 -4.57
N GLU A 140 8.14 -0.05 -4.07
CA GLU A 140 6.91 0.76 -4.18
C GLU A 140 6.81 1.88 -3.14
N GLY A 141 7.95 2.33 -2.62
CA GLY A 141 8.02 3.22 -1.46
C GLY A 141 8.10 2.47 -0.13
N SER A 142 8.34 3.20 0.95
CA SER A 142 8.42 2.60 2.28
C SER A 142 7.05 2.14 2.78
N ALA A 143 7.05 1.13 3.65
CA ALA A 143 5.83 0.58 4.26
C ALA A 143 4.92 1.67 4.85
N ILE A 144 5.50 2.69 5.49
CA ILE A 144 4.74 3.77 6.13
C ILE A 144 3.95 4.57 5.09
N VAL A 145 4.61 4.99 4.00
CA VAL A 145 4.00 5.82 2.97
C VAL A 145 3.04 5.00 2.12
N TRP A 146 3.41 3.76 1.77
CA TRP A 146 2.56 2.85 1.02
C TRP A 146 1.25 2.56 1.77
N VAL A 147 1.33 2.21 3.06
CA VAL A 147 0.14 1.96 3.90
C VAL A 147 -0.70 3.21 4.07
N ALA A 148 -0.08 4.39 4.24
CA ALA A 148 -0.81 5.65 4.34
C ALA A 148 -1.62 5.96 3.06
N ASN A 149 -0.98 5.85 1.89
CA ASN A 149 -1.63 6.02 0.60
C ASN A 149 -2.76 5.00 0.41
N HIS A 150 -2.50 3.71 0.72
CA HIS A 150 -3.49 2.65 0.52
C HIS A 150 -4.71 2.82 1.44
N ARG A 151 -4.50 3.19 2.71
CA ARG A 151 -5.61 3.48 3.64
C ARG A 151 -6.42 4.70 3.19
N LYS A 152 -5.77 5.74 2.65
CA LYS A 152 -6.47 6.90 2.06
C LYS A 152 -7.28 6.48 0.83
N HIS A 153 -6.71 5.68 -0.06
CA HIS A 153 -7.42 5.11 -1.21
C HIS A 153 -8.66 4.34 -0.77
N HIS A 154 -8.57 3.43 0.20
CA HIS A 154 -9.76 2.70 0.71
C HIS A 154 -10.84 3.64 1.26
N ALA A 155 -10.45 4.74 1.93
CA ALA A 155 -11.39 5.69 2.48
C ALA A 155 -12.10 6.56 1.41
N PHE A 156 -11.45 6.79 0.28
CA PHE A 156 -11.93 7.68 -0.79
C PHE A 156 -12.01 7.00 -2.16
N SER A 157 -12.03 5.68 -2.22
CA SER A 157 -11.89 4.90 -3.45
C SER A 157 -12.81 5.41 -4.56
N ASP A 158 -12.22 5.80 -5.69
CA ASP A 158 -12.91 6.36 -6.85
C ASP A 158 -13.73 7.64 -6.57
N GLN A 159 -13.45 8.35 -5.48
CA GLN A 159 -14.04 9.63 -5.07
C GLN A 159 -12.97 10.73 -5.01
N ASP A 160 -13.42 11.97 -4.80
CA ASP A 160 -12.51 13.10 -4.62
C ASP A 160 -11.61 12.88 -3.40
N GLY A 161 -10.29 13.00 -3.59
CA GLY A 161 -9.28 12.75 -2.55
C GLY A 161 -8.64 11.35 -2.60
N ASP A 162 -9.07 10.46 -3.50
CA ASP A 162 -8.32 9.24 -3.81
C ASP A 162 -6.97 9.58 -4.50
N PRO A 163 -5.82 9.13 -3.98
CA PRO A 163 -4.52 9.34 -4.63
C PRO A 163 -4.46 8.86 -6.07
N HIS A 164 -5.14 7.76 -6.40
CA HIS A 164 -4.97 7.07 -7.68
C HIS A 164 -6.29 6.59 -8.28
N SER A 165 -7.33 7.42 -8.18
CA SER A 165 -8.62 7.15 -8.84
C SER A 165 -8.46 7.09 -10.37
N PRO A 166 -8.99 6.06 -11.05
CA PRO A 166 -9.07 6.02 -12.51
C PRO A 166 -10.02 7.07 -13.10
N ARG A 167 -10.87 7.70 -12.28
CA ARG A 167 -11.71 8.83 -12.73
C ARG A 167 -10.90 10.07 -13.07
N ASP A 168 -9.67 10.15 -12.55
CA ASP A 168 -8.69 11.18 -12.92
C ASP A 168 -7.83 10.76 -14.14
N GLY A 169 -8.05 9.54 -14.65
CA GLY A 169 -7.46 9.00 -15.87
C GLY A 169 -6.89 7.60 -15.68
N GLY A 170 -7.05 6.72 -16.69
CA GLY A 170 -6.54 5.35 -16.59
C GLY A 170 -5.00 5.27 -16.48
N LEU A 171 -4.27 6.18 -17.15
CA LEU A 171 -2.81 6.28 -16.98
C LEU A 171 -2.44 6.96 -15.65
N TRP A 172 -3.31 7.83 -15.14
CA TRP A 172 -3.15 8.44 -13.82
C TRP A 172 -3.13 7.39 -12.73
N SER A 173 -4.19 6.59 -12.64
CA SER A 173 -4.30 5.51 -11.65
C SER A 173 -3.24 4.42 -11.83
N HIS A 174 -2.78 4.19 -13.06
CA HIS A 174 -1.71 3.23 -13.31
C HIS A 174 -0.36 3.74 -12.80
N MET A 175 0.04 4.97 -13.08
CA MET A 175 1.40 5.40 -12.71
C MET A 175 1.62 6.89 -12.46
N LEU A 176 0.83 7.79 -13.07
CA LEU A 176 1.18 9.22 -13.00
C LEU A 176 0.96 9.82 -11.62
N TRP A 177 0.08 9.22 -10.81
CA TRP A 177 -0.16 9.63 -9.43
C TRP A 177 1.07 9.57 -8.52
N LEU A 178 2.15 8.88 -8.94
CA LEU A 178 3.41 8.76 -8.20
C LEU A 178 4.32 9.98 -8.35
N PHE A 179 4.09 10.81 -9.36
CA PHE A 179 4.99 11.90 -9.74
C PHE A 179 4.66 13.30 -9.17
N PRO A 180 3.48 13.61 -8.62
CA PRO A 180 3.25 14.83 -7.86
C PRO A 180 4.26 15.06 -6.74
N GLN A 181 4.74 16.29 -6.62
CA GLN A 181 5.62 16.68 -5.52
C GLN A 181 4.81 16.97 -4.25
N HIS A 182 5.25 16.39 -3.12
CA HIS A 182 4.76 16.73 -1.79
C HIS A 182 5.90 17.19 -0.90
N SER A 183 5.66 18.25 -0.12
CA SER A 183 6.60 18.73 0.89
C SER A 183 6.72 17.73 2.05
N ALA A 184 7.82 17.78 2.78
CA ALA A 184 8.02 16.92 3.95
C ALA A 184 6.89 17.09 4.99
N ALA A 185 6.40 18.32 5.19
CA ALA A 185 5.30 18.61 6.10
C ALA A 185 3.97 17.96 5.66
N GLU A 186 3.69 17.95 4.35
CA GLU A 186 2.51 17.26 3.80
C GLU A 186 2.61 15.74 3.95
N VAL A 187 3.78 15.17 3.66
CA VAL A 187 4.04 13.73 3.83
C VAL A 187 3.92 13.33 5.31
N ASP A 188 4.50 14.11 6.23
CA ASP A 188 4.40 13.86 7.67
C ASP A 188 2.95 13.96 8.16
N ALA A 189 2.20 14.97 7.72
CA ALA A 189 0.79 15.11 8.05
C ALA A 189 -0.05 13.94 7.52
N HIS A 190 0.21 13.51 6.29
CA HIS A 190 -0.43 12.36 5.65
C HIS A 190 -0.15 11.06 6.43
N VAL A 191 1.11 10.79 6.75
CA VAL A 191 1.51 9.61 7.55
C VAL A 191 0.88 9.62 8.94
N ASN A 192 0.90 10.76 9.64
CA ASN A 192 0.31 10.86 10.98
C ASN A 192 -1.20 10.67 10.96
N ARG A 193 -1.88 11.02 9.85
CA ARG A 193 -3.32 10.80 9.68
C ARG A 193 -3.65 9.34 9.36
N TRP A 194 -2.97 8.75 8.38
CA TRP A 194 -3.37 7.47 7.80
C TRP A 194 -2.61 6.25 8.34
N ALA A 195 -1.36 6.42 8.79
CA ALA A 195 -0.52 5.36 9.33
C ALA A 195 0.15 5.71 10.69
N PRO A 196 -0.57 6.29 11.67
CA PRO A 196 0.02 6.70 12.95
C PRO A 196 0.58 5.53 13.78
N ASP A 197 0.05 4.32 13.57
CA ASP A 197 0.55 3.09 14.19
C ASP A 197 1.93 2.71 13.68
N LEU A 198 2.18 2.82 12.36
CA LEU A 198 3.49 2.58 11.77
C LEU A 198 4.49 3.70 12.08
N ALA A 199 4.02 4.94 12.21
CA ALA A 199 4.84 6.09 12.59
C ALA A 199 5.42 5.99 14.01
N LYS A 200 4.89 5.09 14.85
CA LYS A 200 5.36 4.81 16.21
C LYS A 200 6.23 3.54 16.29
N ASP A 201 6.31 2.74 15.23
CA ASP A 201 7.08 1.49 15.20
C ASP A 201 8.54 1.74 14.77
N SER A 202 9.47 1.57 15.72
CA SER A 202 10.89 1.88 15.50
C SER A 202 11.56 1.05 14.40
N GLY A 203 11.17 -0.22 14.22
CA GLY A 203 11.73 -1.06 13.16
C GLY A 203 11.22 -0.65 11.79
N VAL A 204 9.94 -0.28 11.69
CA VAL A 204 9.38 0.24 10.43
C VAL A 204 10.01 1.59 10.08
N ILE A 205 10.23 2.47 11.06
CA ILE A 205 10.94 3.75 10.85
C ILE A 205 12.39 3.51 10.39
N PHE A 206 13.07 2.52 10.95
CA PHE A 206 14.41 2.15 10.49
C PHE A 206 14.42 1.76 9.01
N PHE A 207 13.49 0.90 8.57
CA PHE A 207 13.37 0.53 7.16
C PHE A 207 12.94 1.69 6.26
N HIS A 208 12.10 2.60 6.75
CA HIS A 208 11.76 3.82 6.02
C HIS A 208 13.00 4.70 5.78
N LYS A 209 13.82 4.93 6.80
CA LYS A 209 15.05 5.74 6.69
C LYS A 209 16.14 5.08 5.86
N THR A 210 16.17 3.75 5.82
CA THR A 210 17.17 2.97 5.07
C THR A 210 16.64 2.43 3.75
N PHE A 211 15.46 2.89 3.30
CA PHE A 211 14.76 2.34 2.15
C PHE A 211 15.63 2.23 0.89
N LEU A 212 16.29 3.32 0.49
CA LEU A 212 17.15 3.33 -0.71
C LEU A 212 18.41 2.48 -0.53
N LEU A 213 18.99 2.44 0.68
CA LEU A 213 20.21 1.69 0.97
C LEU A 213 20.05 0.21 0.60
N TRP A 214 18.93 -0.40 0.96
CA TRP A 214 18.72 -1.83 0.74
C TRP A 214 18.67 -2.21 -0.75
N HIS A 215 18.19 -1.31 -1.61
CA HIS A 215 18.19 -1.53 -3.05
C HIS A 215 19.61 -1.56 -3.62
N PHE A 216 20.50 -0.67 -3.15
CA PHE A 216 21.91 -0.69 -3.53
C PHE A 216 22.65 -1.90 -2.96
N VAL A 217 22.36 -2.31 -1.72
CA VAL A 217 22.95 -3.51 -1.11
C VAL A 217 22.55 -4.76 -1.89
N ILE A 218 21.27 -4.94 -2.20
CA ILE A 218 20.77 -6.09 -2.96
C ILE A 218 21.30 -6.07 -4.39
N GLY A 219 21.21 -4.93 -5.09
CA GLY A 219 21.72 -4.79 -6.45
C GLY A 219 23.23 -5.04 -6.54
N GLY A 220 24.01 -4.39 -5.67
CA GLY A 220 25.45 -4.59 -5.58
C GLY A 220 25.82 -6.02 -5.21
N GLY A 221 25.08 -6.65 -4.30
CA GLY A 221 25.25 -8.06 -3.94
C GLY A 221 24.99 -8.99 -5.11
N LEU A 222 23.90 -8.80 -5.84
CA LEU A 222 23.57 -9.56 -7.06
C LEU A 222 24.66 -9.42 -8.12
N LEU A 223 25.10 -8.19 -8.40
CA LEU A 223 26.17 -7.92 -9.35
C LEU A 223 27.48 -8.61 -8.94
N ALA A 224 27.92 -8.39 -7.70
CA ALA A 224 29.19 -8.90 -7.21
C ALA A 224 29.22 -10.43 -7.15
N THR A 225 28.15 -11.05 -6.67
CA THR A 225 28.06 -12.52 -6.57
C THR A 225 27.96 -13.19 -7.94
N GLY A 226 27.11 -12.68 -8.83
CA GLY A 226 27.00 -13.18 -10.20
C GLY A 226 28.32 -13.03 -10.97
N TRP A 227 29.01 -11.90 -10.77
CA TRP A 227 30.34 -11.67 -11.33
C TRP A 227 31.36 -12.68 -10.80
N ALA A 228 31.46 -12.82 -9.47
CA ALA A 228 32.47 -13.66 -8.84
C ALA A 228 32.32 -15.14 -9.21
N ILE A 229 31.09 -15.63 -9.35
CA ILE A 229 30.81 -17.06 -9.59
C ILE A 229 30.83 -17.39 -11.09
N TYR A 230 30.28 -16.51 -11.94
CA TYR A 230 29.99 -16.83 -13.35
C TYR A 230 30.53 -15.80 -14.36
N GLY A 231 31.26 -14.78 -13.90
CA GLY A 231 31.85 -13.73 -14.74
C GLY A 231 30.96 -12.50 -14.96
N PRO A 232 31.52 -11.43 -15.56
CA PRO A 232 30.90 -10.11 -15.61
C PRO A 232 29.53 -10.08 -16.31
N GLN A 233 29.37 -10.84 -17.40
CA GLN A 233 28.11 -10.94 -18.14
C GLN A 233 26.96 -11.41 -17.24
N THR A 234 27.21 -12.42 -16.41
CA THR A 234 26.23 -12.99 -15.49
C THR A 234 26.00 -12.08 -14.29
N GLY A 235 27.03 -11.39 -13.79
CA GLY A 235 26.87 -10.35 -12.77
C GLY A 235 25.91 -9.24 -13.23
N ILE A 236 26.11 -8.72 -14.44
CA ILE A 236 25.19 -7.72 -15.03
C ILE A 236 23.80 -8.32 -15.23
N SER A 237 23.72 -9.58 -15.69
CA SER A 237 22.44 -10.31 -15.80
C SER A 237 21.67 -10.33 -14.49
N TRP A 238 22.32 -10.71 -13.39
CA TRP A 238 21.68 -10.81 -12.06
C TRP A 238 21.22 -9.46 -11.54
N LEU A 239 22.00 -8.39 -11.79
CA LEU A 239 21.57 -7.03 -11.48
C LEU A 239 20.33 -6.65 -12.30
N LEU A 240 20.36 -6.77 -13.63
CA LEU A 240 19.27 -6.33 -14.48
C LEU A 240 18.00 -7.15 -14.26
N TRP A 241 18.11 -8.48 -14.18
CA TRP A 241 16.96 -9.36 -13.97
C TRP A 241 16.46 -9.35 -12.53
N GLY A 242 17.36 -9.49 -11.54
CA GLY A 242 16.99 -9.60 -10.13
C GLY A 242 16.61 -8.27 -9.47
N LEU A 243 17.12 -7.14 -9.97
CA LEU A 243 16.72 -5.80 -9.51
C LEU A 243 15.71 -5.18 -10.47
N ALA A 244 16.13 -4.79 -11.68
CA ALA A 244 15.34 -3.92 -12.55
C ALA A 244 14.08 -4.60 -13.12
N VAL A 245 14.21 -5.73 -13.82
CA VAL A 245 13.06 -6.43 -14.43
C VAL A 245 12.06 -6.87 -13.36
N ARG A 246 12.55 -7.46 -12.28
CA ARG A 246 11.73 -7.87 -11.15
C ARG A 246 10.93 -6.71 -10.56
N MET A 247 11.56 -5.56 -10.36
CA MET A 247 10.94 -4.37 -9.77
C MET A 247 9.89 -3.77 -10.72
N VAL A 248 10.21 -3.63 -12.00
CA VAL A 248 9.26 -3.17 -13.04
C VAL A 248 8.07 -4.11 -13.18
N TYR A 249 8.29 -5.43 -13.12
CA TYR A 249 7.20 -6.40 -13.11
C TYR A 249 6.27 -6.19 -11.91
N VAL A 250 6.82 -6.12 -10.70
CA VAL A 250 6.04 -5.94 -9.47
C VAL A 250 5.28 -4.60 -9.50
N PHE A 251 5.92 -3.52 -9.95
CA PHE A 251 5.28 -2.23 -10.16
C PHE A 251 4.03 -2.34 -11.02
N HIS A 252 4.16 -2.86 -12.24
CA HIS A 252 3.01 -2.93 -13.14
C HIS A 252 1.91 -3.85 -12.62
N VAL A 253 2.26 -4.96 -11.98
CA VAL A 253 1.26 -5.84 -11.36
C VAL A 253 0.46 -5.11 -10.29
N THR A 254 1.12 -4.40 -9.37
CA THR A 254 0.44 -3.62 -8.34
C THR A 254 -0.36 -2.47 -8.96
N TRP A 255 0.18 -1.78 -9.94
CA TRP A 255 -0.49 -0.68 -10.63
C TRP A 255 -1.71 -1.13 -11.44
N PHE A 256 -1.74 -2.36 -11.94
CA PHE A 256 -2.94 -2.94 -12.52
C PHE A 256 -4.07 -3.12 -11.50
N VAL A 257 -3.76 -3.31 -10.21
CA VAL A 257 -4.76 -3.36 -9.12
C VAL A 257 -5.37 -1.97 -8.86
N ASN A 258 -4.65 -0.89 -9.16
CA ASN A 258 -5.21 0.46 -9.05
C ASN A 258 -6.02 0.85 -10.29
N SER A 259 -5.61 0.33 -11.46
CA SER A 259 -6.13 0.76 -12.76
C SER A 259 -7.06 -0.26 -13.40
N ALA A 260 -6.52 -1.38 -13.87
CA ALA A 260 -7.27 -2.37 -14.64
C ALA A 260 -8.46 -2.96 -13.87
N THR A 261 -8.31 -3.26 -12.58
CA THR A 261 -9.40 -3.77 -11.72
C THR A 261 -10.44 -2.72 -11.37
N HIS A 262 -10.17 -1.42 -11.55
CA HIS A 262 -11.18 -0.36 -11.37
C HIS A 262 -11.77 0.15 -12.70
N ILE A 263 -11.33 -0.42 -13.84
CA ILE A 263 -11.84 -0.07 -15.18
C ILE A 263 -12.53 -1.27 -15.86
N TRP A 264 -11.97 -2.48 -15.70
CA TRP A 264 -12.41 -3.69 -16.38
C TRP A 264 -12.68 -4.84 -15.42
N GLY A 265 -13.57 -5.75 -15.81
CA GLY A 265 -13.88 -6.95 -15.04
C GLY A 265 -15.36 -7.05 -14.65
N TYR A 266 -15.65 -7.84 -13.62
CA TYR A 266 -17.01 -8.11 -13.14
C TYR A 266 -17.13 -7.92 -11.63
N ARG A 267 -18.34 -7.67 -11.13
CA ARG A 267 -18.63 -7.54 -9.69
C ARG A 267 -19.52 -8.68 -9.22
N ASN A 268 -19.19 -9.23 -8.05
CA ASN A 268 -20.01 -10.24 -7.37
C ASN A 268 -20.79 -9.65 -6.19
N TYR A 269 -20.38 -8.48 -5.71
CA TYR A 269 -20.93 -7.80 -4.54
C TYR A 269 -21.23 -6.35 -4.90
N GLU A 270 -22.21 -5.77 -4.20
CA GLU A 270 -22.45 -4.34 -4.26
C GLU A 270 -21.33 -3.60 -3.52
N THR A 271 -20.71 -2.64 -4.18
CA THR A 271 -19.63 -1.79 -3.66
C THR A 271 -19.98 -0.33 -3.90
N THR A 272 -19.45 0.56 -3.06
CA THR A 272 -19.61 2.02 -3.21
C THR A 272 -18.60 2.62 -4.18
N ASP A 273 -17.59 1.86 -4.57
CA ASP A 273 -16.53 2.23 -5.50
C ASP A 273 -16.64 1.49 -6.85
N ASP A 274 -15.65 1.73 -7.72
CA ASP A 274 -15.58 1.12 -9.03
C ASP A 274 -14.77 -0.19 -9.11
N SER A 275 -14.38 -0.78 -7.98
CA SER A 275 -13.59 -2.02 -7.93
C SER A 275 -14.26 -3.21 -8.64
N ARG A 276 -13.48 -4.04 -9.33
CA ARG A 276 -13.94 -5.20 -10.12
C ARG A 276 -12.97 -6.36 -9.99
N ASN A 277 -13.52 -7.57 -10.12
CA ASN A 277 -12.75 -8.80 -10.22
C ASN A 277 -12.20 -8.95 -11.63
N LEU A 278 -10.88 -9.14 -11.73
CA LEU A 278 -10.18 -9.33 -12.99
C LEU A 278 -9.17 -10.48 -12.85
N TRP A 279 -9.56 -11.66 -13.35
CA TRP A 279 -8.88 -12.93 -13.05
C TRP A 279 -7.37 -12.94 -13.40
N TRP A 280 -6.98 -12.27 -14.48
CA TRP A 280 -5.58 -12.25 -14.90
C TRP A 280 -4.74 -11.32 -14.02
N VAL A 281 -5.31 -10.24 -13.49
CA VAL A 281 -4.64 -9.41 -12.48
C VAL A 281 -4.45 -10.23 -11.21
N GLY A 282 -5.49 -10.95 -10.76
CA GLY A 282 -5.37 -11.79 -9.57
C GLY A 282 -4.33 -12.90 -9.70
N LEU A 283 -4.19 -13.50 -10.89
CA LEU A 283 -3.12 -14.46 -11.16
C LEU A 283 -1.72 -13.82 -11.00
N LEU A 284 -1.53 -12.60 -11.52
CA LEU A 284 -0.25 -11.91 -11.45
C LEU A 284 0.06 -11.34 -10.05
N ALA A 285 -0.97 -10.85 -9.35
CA ALA A 285 -0.90 -10.23 -8.03
C ALA A 285 -0.97 -11.22 -6.86
N PHE A 286 -0.98 -12.53 -7.16
CA PHE A 286 -0.99 -13.62 -6.20
C PHE A 286 -2.26 -13.68 -5.32
N GLY A 287 -3.43 -13.42 -5.91
CA GLY A 287 -4.74 -13.55 -5.28
C GLY A 287 -5.54 -12.26 -5.39
#